data_AF-A0A0S2KH06-F1
#
_entry.id   AF-A0A0S2KH06-F1
#
_cell.length_a   1.000
_cell.length_b   1.000
_cell.length_c   1.000
_cell.angle_alpha   90.00
_cell.angle_beta   90.00
_cell.angle_gamma   90.00
#
_symmetry.space_group_name_H-M   'P 1'
#
loop_
_entity.id
_entity.type
_entity.pdbx_description
1 polymer ?
#
loop_
_entity_poly.entity_id
_entity_poly.type
_entity_poly.pdbx_seq_one_letter_code
_entity_poly.pdbx_strand_id
1 'polypeptide(L)'
;MKNGTLFGASLLLAIAGLARAEAQPVYDAETETLVIPSAIAQGQPGRFQDVLLEPAGDGLWRVARLHEGVLLDAQYVDEVWTSSTTGLPRQMFIHLAGTFNSGCPEVGRIEQQRHGNTLDVYVYYRDNAWLRDPESVACTMAMEPFELDIALNIHGLQAGEYELRVNGQQLRSFVLAEKNVAPRQFGGQRRSHCQYEPRRGAGWSAYSCSDATDIELE
;
A
#
# COMPACT_ATOMS: atom_id res chain seq x y z
N MET A 1 -40.97 21.82 -41.73
CA MET A 1 -40.70 21.99 -40.29
C MET A 1 -39.85 20.79 -39.85
N LYS A 2 -38.70 21.05 -39.25
CA LYS A 2 -37.59 20.09 -39.06
C LYS A 2 -37.81 19.19 -37.84
N ASN A 3 -37.55 17.89 -38.02
CA ASN A 3 -37.43 16.88 -36.95
C ASN A 3 -36.13 17.09 -36.17
N GLY A 4 -36.20 17.09 -34.84
CA GLY A 4 -35.05 17.16 -33.94
C GLY A 4 -34.96 15.90 -33.08
N THR A 5 -33.99 15.05 -33.40
CA THR A 5 -33.66 13.82 -32.67
C THR A 5 -32.66 14.17 -31.56
N LEU A 6 -33.00 13.93 -30.29
CA LEU A 6 -32.07 14.03 -29.16
C LEU A 6 -31.31 12.70 -29.01
N PHE A 7 -30.00 12.71 -29.24
CA PHE A 7 -29.09 11.63 -28.84
C PHE A 7 -28.59 11.91 -27.43
N GLY A 8 -28.93 11.03 -26.48
CA GLY A 8 -28.37 11.03 -25.13
C GLY A 8 -26.96 10.45 -25.17
N ALA A 9 -25.98 11.23 -24.72
CA ALA A 9 -24.62 10.76 -24.48
C ALA A 9 -24.52 10.17 -23.07
N SER A 10 -24.44 8.84 -22.97
CA SER A 10 -24.10 8.15 -21.72
C SER A 10 -22.62 8.38 -21.41
N LEU A 11 -22.36 9.06 -20.30
CA LEU A 11 -21.02 9.26 -19.75
C LEU A 11 -20.67 8.04 -18.89
N LEU A 12 -19.81 7.15 -19.40
CA LEU A 12 -19.18 6.08 -18.62
C LEU A 12 -18.13 6.71 -17.68
N LEU A 13 -18.44 6.79 -16.39
CA LEU A 13 -17.42 7.03 -15.36
C LEU A 13 -16.57 5.76 -15.22
N ALA A 14 -15.32 5.82 -15.70
CA ALA A 14 -14.30 4.88 -15.28
C ALA A 14 -13.91 5.20 -13.83
N ILE A 15 -14.32 4.35 -12.88
CA ILE A 15 -13.84 4.42 -11.51
C ILE A 15 -12.42 3.86 -11.52
N ALA A 16 -11.43 4.75 -11.53
CA ALA A 16 -10.05 4.37 -11.27
C ALA A 16 -9.95 3.97 -9.79
N GLY A 17 -9.70 2.68 -9.52
CA GLY A 17 -9.36 2.22 -8.19
C GLY A 17 -8.11 2.95 -7.70
N LEU A 18 -8.24 3.70 -6.60
CA LEU A 18 -7.10 4.31 -5.93
C LEU A 18 -6.25 3.18 -5.33
N ALA A 19 -5.20 2.78 -6.04
CA ALA A 19 -4.09 2.09 -5.40
C ALA A 19 -3.59 3.01 -4.28
N ARG A 20 -3.79 2.60 -3.02
CA ARG A 20 -3.44 3.41 -1.85
C ARG A 20 -1.92 3.42 -1.72
N ALA A 21 -1.28 4.43 -2.28
CA ALA A 21 0.13 4.72 -2.03
C ALA A 21 0.33 4.86 -0.51
N GLU A 22 1.38 4.23 0.03
CA GLU A 22 1.79 4.46 1.43
C GLU A 22 1.96 5.97 1.63
N ALA A 23 1.23 6.53 2.60
CA ALA A 23 1.30 7.95 2.91
C ALA A 23 2.78 8.31 3.18
N GLN A 24 3.27 9.35 2.51
CA GLN A 24 4.65 9.82 2.64
C GLN A 24 4.73 10.89 3.74
N PRO A 25 5.90 11.09 4.38
CA PRO A 25 6.13 12.26 5.20
C PRO A 25 5.86 13.55 4.44
N VAL A 26 5.13 14.48 5.06
CA VAL A 26 4.77 15.78 4.47
C VAL A 26 5.35 16.90 5.32
N TYR A 27 6.12 17.77 4.68
CA TYR A 27 6.61 19.01 5.28
C TYR A 27 5.78 20.19 4.77
N ASP A 28 5.24 20.98 5.69
CA ASP A 28 4.55 22.23 5.42
C ASP A 28 5.49 23.41 5.73
N ALA A 29 5.86 24.16 4.70
CA ALA A 29 6.78 25.29 4.81
C ALA A 29 6.13 26.56 5.40
N GLU A 30 4.80 26.69 5.38
CA GLU A 30 4.11 27.86 5.95
C GLU A 30 4.03 27.75 7.47
N THR A 31 3.78 26.54 7.97
CA THR A 31 3.69 26.25 9.41
C THR A 31 5.00 25.71 10.00
N GLU A 32 6.01 25.47 9.15
CA GLU A 32 7.28 24.81 9.47
C GLU A 32 7.10 23.43 10.14
N THR A 33 6.00 22.74 9.85
CA THR A 33 5.67 21.45 10.48
C THR A 33 6.00 20.26 9.60
N LEU A 34 6.39 19.15 10.22
CA LEU A 34 6.61 17.87 9.55
C LEU A 34 5.65 16.83 10.12
N VAL A 35 4.77 16.29 9.27
CA VAL A 35 3.93 15.15 9.61
C VAL A 35 4.60 13.89 9.10
N ILE A 36 4.98 13.01 10.04
CA ILE A 36 5.42 11.66 9.74
C ILE A 36 4.21 10.75 9.94
N PRO A 37 3.73 10.06 8.89
CA PRO A 37 2.61 9.16 9.01
C PRO A 37 2.86 8.17 10.14
N SER A 38 3.95 7.40 10.08
CA SER A 38 4.27 6.34 11.05
C SER A 38 5.64 6.51 11.67
N ALA A 39 5.74 6.15 12.95
CA ALA A 39 7.02 5.82 13.54
C ALA A 39 7.05 4.38 14.04
N ILE A 40 8.21 3.73 13.86
CA ILE A 40 8.50 2.41 14.42
C ILE A 40 9.01 2.61 15.85
N ALA A 41 8.40 1.94 16.82
CA ALA A 41 8.87 1.96 18.21
C ALA A 41 8.93 0.55 18.78
N GLN A 42 10.09 0.16 19.33
CA GLN A 42 10.27 -1.09 20.09
C GLN A 42 9.73 -2.37 19.39
N GLY A 43 9.84 -2.47 18.06
CA GLY A 43 9.34 -3.63 17.31
C GLY A 43 7.82 -3.61 17.03
N GLN A 44 7.17 -2.47 17.22
CA GLN A 44 5.78 -2.24 16.87
C GLN A 44 5.73 -1.16 15.76
N PRO A 45 5.77 -1.56 14.48
CA PRO A 45 5.77 -0.62 13.37
C PRO A 45 4.42 0.11 13.33
N GLY A 46 4.47 1.43 13.22
CA GLY A 46 3.30 2.30 13.20
C GLY A 46 2.42 2.26 14.44
N ARG A 47 2.98 1.90 15.61
CA ARG A 47 2.34 2.19 16.90
C ARG A 47 2.09 3.69 17.07
N PHE A 48 3.05 4.53 16.69
CA PHE A 48 2.84 5.97 16.68
C PHE A 48 2.42 6.40 15.27
N GLN A 49 1.31 7.11 15.19
CA GLN A 49 0.71 7.58 13.95
C GLN A 49 0.55 9.10 13.98
N ASP A 50 0.55 9.70 12.79
CA ASP A 50 0.36 11.13 12.54
C ASP A 50 1.24 11.98 13.47
N VAL A 51 2.54 11.64 13.49
CA VAL A 51 3.52 12.29 14.34
C VAL A 51 3.81 13.68 13.78
N LEU A 52 3.33 14.70 14.48
CA LEU A 52 3.56 16.10 14.15
C LEU A 52 4.83 16.58 14.85
N LEU A 53 5.80 17.01 14.07
CA LEU A 53 7.02 17.64 14.53
C LEU A 53 6.99 19.14 14.23
N GLU A 54 7.46 19.93 15.20
CA GLU A 54 7.59 21.38 15.10
C GLU A 54 9.03 21.81 15.48
N PRO A 55 9.54 22.94 14.95
CA PRO A 55 10.82 23.49 15.37
C PRO A 55 10.80 23.84 16.86
N ALA A 56 11.88 23.49 17.56
CA ALA A 56 12.08 23.81 18.97
C ALA A 56 13.18 24.86 19.21
N GLY A 57 13.74 25.43 18.13
CA GLY A 57 14.93 26.28 18.16
C GLY A 57 16.23 25.48 18.01
N ASP A 58 17.33 26.17 17.69
CA ASP A 58 18.69 25.58 17.58
C ASP A 58 18.81 24.37 16.65
N GLY A 59 18.00 24.33 15.58
CA GLY A 59 17.94 23.18 14.66
C GLY A 59 17.32 21.92 15.25
N LEU A 60 16.71 22.02 16.43
CA LEU A 60 16.01 20.92 17.10
C LEU A 60 14.54 20.89 16.67
N TRP A 61 14.00 19.67 16.71
CA TRP A 61 12.58 19.39 16.51
C TRP A 61 12.01 18.83 17.81
N ARG A 62 10.77 19.19 18.12
CA ARG A 62 9.99 18.56 19.20
C ARG A 62 8.80 17.83 18.61
N VAL A 63 8.37 16.76 19.29
CA VAL A 63 7.08 16.13 18.99
C VAL A 63 5.98 17.01 19.56
N ALA A 64 5.23 17.66 18.68
CA ALA A 64 4.08 18.49 19.05
C ALA A 64 2.83 17.63 19.29
N ARG A 65 2.67 16.55 18.50
CA ARG A 65 1.58 15.59 18.63
C ARG A 65 2.02 14.21 18.15
N LEU A 66 1.47 13.18 18.76
CA LEU A 66 1.46 11.83 18.22
C LEU A 66 0.15 11.14 18.62
N HIS A 67 -0.27 10.16 17.84
CA HIS A 67 -1.38 9.28 18.18
C HIS A 67 -0.86 7.86 18.40
N GLU A 68 -1.24 7.22 19.51
CA GLU A 68 -1.03 5.79 19.67
C GLU A 68 -2.12 5.03 18.91
N GLY A 69 -1.69 4.28 17.89
CA GLY A 69 -2.52 3.40 17.10
C GLY A 69 -2.97 2.18 17.91
N VAL A 70 -4.23 1.82 17.74
CA VAL A 70 -4.82 0.59 18.30
C VAL A 70 -5.02 -0.39 17.15
N LEU A 71 -4.59 -1.64 17.34
CA LEU A 71 -4.76 -2.70 16.35
C LEU A 71 -6.24 -3.04 16.18
N LEU A 72 -6.63 -3.33 14.96
CA LEU A 72 -7.96 -3.82 14.61
C LEU A 72 -8.24 -5.14 15.35
N ASP A 73 -9.31 -5.18 16.13
CA ASP A 73 -9.71 -6.37 16.87
C ASP A 73 -10.25 -7.46 15.94
N ALA A 74 -9.84 -8.71 16.19
CA ALA A 74 -10.27 -9.87 15.41
C ALA A 74 -11.80 -10.09 15.42
N GLN A 75 -12.51 -9.56 16.41
CA GLN A 75 -13.98 -9.67 16.50
C GLN A 75 -14.73 -8.93 15.39
N TYR A 76 -14.08 -7.96 14.72
CA TYR A 76 -14.66 -7.21 13.61
C TYR A 76 -14.24 -7.77 12.25
N VAL A 77 -13.42 -8.83 12.22
CA VAL A 77 -12.97 -9.48 10.99
C VAL A 77 -13.86 -10.68 10.74
N ASP A 78 -14.62 -10.63 9.65
CA ASP A 78 -15.51 -11.71 9.23
C ASP A 78 -14.76 -12.75 8.39
N GLU A 79 -13.85 -12.29 7.51
CA GLU A 79 -13.11 -13.17 6.60
C GLU A 79 -11.68 -12.65 6.38
N VAL A 80 -10.72 -13.58 6.34
CA VAL A 80 -9.33 -13.33 5.97
C VAL A 80 -8.80 -14.43 5.08
N TRP A 81 -8.30 -14.07 3.91
CA TRP A 81 -7.72 -15.03 2.97
C TRP A 81 -6.56 -14.41 2.19
N THR A 82 -5.86 -15.23 1.40
CA THR A 82 -4.72 -14.76 0.61
C THR A 82 -4.86 -15.16 -0.84
N SER A 83 -4.47 -14.27 -1.75
CA SER A 83 -4.24 -14.61 -3.16
C SER A 83 -2.78 -14.38 -3.54
N SER A 84 -2.31 -15.04 -4.60
CA SER A 84 -0.96 -14.83 -5.11
C SER A 84 -0.88 -15.05 -6.61
N THR A 85 -0.01 -14.30 -7.28
CA THR A 85 0.30 -14.54 -8.69
C THR A 85 1.10 -15.82 -8.87
N THR A 86 1.02 -16.39 -10.08
CA THR A 86 1.92 -17.45 -10.50
C THR A 86 3.19 -16.83 -11.12
N GLY A 87 4.34 -17.47 -10.90
CA GLY A 87 5.62 -17.02 -11.45
C GLY A 87 6.36 -15.98 -10.61
N LEU A 88 7.36 -15.35 -11.25
CA LEU A 88 8.28 -14.40 -10.63
C LEU A 88 8.23 -13.01 -11.32
N PRO A 89 8.29 -11.90 -10.56
CA PRO A 89 8.19 -11.87 -9.10
C PRO A 89 6.76 -12.22 -8.66
N ARG A 90 6.66 -13.12 -7.69
CA ARG A 90 5.39 -13.47 -7.04
C ARG A 90 4.89 -12.26 -6.27
N GLN A 91 3.65 -11.90 -6.50
CA GLN A 91 2.87 -10.97 -5.71
C GLN A 91 1.94 -11.78 -4.80
N MET A 92 1.72 -11.30 -3.60
CA MET A 92 0.81 -11.92 -2.65
C MET A 92 -0.01 -10.83 -1.97
N PHE A 93 -1.30 -11.08 -1.83
CA PHE A 93 -2.25 -10.18 -1.21
C PHE A 93 -2.91 -10.87 -0.02
N ILE A 94 -3.14 -10.13 1.05
CA ILE A 94 -4.11 -10.50 2.08
C ILE A 94 -5.40 -9.77 1.75
N HIS A 95 -6.49 -10.49 1.73
CA HIS A 95 -7.83 -9.95 1.65
C HIS A 95 -8.43 -10.00 3.05
N LEU A 96 -8.95 -8.87 3.52
CA LEU A 96 -9.54 -8.71 4.84
C LEU A 96 -10.93 -8.09 4.66
N ALA A 97 -11.95 -8.79 5.14
CA ALA A 97 -13.32 -8.31 5.14
C ALA A 97 -13.92 -8.41 6.54
N GLY A 98 -14.82 -7.50 6.87
CA GLY A 98 -15.41 -7.44 8.20
C GLY A 98 -16.49 -6.40 8.35
N THR A 99 -17.03 -6.27 9.56
CA THR A 99 -18.13 -5.37 9.86
C THR A 99 -17.96 -4.72 11.22
N PHE A 100 -17.96 -3.38 11.26
CA PHE A 100 -18.04 -2.61 12.50
C PHE A 100 -19.47 -2.52 13.00
N ASN A 101 -19.64 -2.44 14.32
CA ASN A 101 -20.95 -2.37 14.98
C ASN A 101 -21.45 -0.92 15.21
N SER A 102 -20.74 0.07 14.68
CA SER A 102 -21.09 1.49 14.73
C SER A 102 -20.39 2.25 13.60
N GLY A 103 -20.77 3.51 13.37
CA GLY A 103 -20.19 4.33 12.29
C GLY A 103 -18.90 5.09 12.60
N CYS A 104 -18.28 4.86 13.75
CA CYS A 104 -17.01 5.49 14.11
C CYS A 104 -15.76 4.71 13.71
N PRO A 105 -15.69 3.39 13.91
CA PRO A 105 -14.49 2.64 13.60
C PRO A 105 -14.31 2.56 12.09
N GLU A 106 -13.06 2.71 11.67
CA GLU A 106 -12.67 2.59 10.28
C GLU A 106 -11.30 1.92 10.20
N VAL A 107 -11.02 1.19 9.13
CA VAL A 107 -9.68 0.63 8.92
C VAL A 107 -8.72 1.74 8.54
N GLY A 108 -7.67 1.87 9.34
CA GLY A 108 -6.63 2.88 9.21
C GLY A 108 -5.39 2.34 8.53
N ARG A 109 -4.25 2.62 9.14
CA ARG A 109 -2.98 2.29 8.53
C ARG A 109 -2.69 0.80 8.60
N ILE A 110 -2.01 0.33 7.55
CA ILE A 110 -1.39 -0.97 7.50
C ILE A 110 0.12 -0.80 7.57
N GLU A 111 0.76 -1.58 8.41
CA GLU A 111 2.22 -1.63 8.52
C GLU A 111 2.71 -3.06 8.30
N GLN A 112 3.89 -3.18 7.70
CA GLN A 112 4.51 -4.48 7.47
C GLN A 112 5.91 -4.49 8.04
N GLN A 113 6.24 -5.54 8.77
CA GLN A 113 7.59 -5.75 9.26
C GLN A 113 8.02 -7.20 9.03
N ARG A 114 9.30 -7.36 8.73
CA ARG A 114 9.91 -8.68 8.58
C ARG A 114 10.93 -8.92 9.67
N HIS A 115 10.77 -10.03 10.38
CA HIS A 115 11.73 -10.54 11.36
C HIS A 115 12.18 -11.93 10.93
N GLY A 116 13.37 -12.01 10.32
CA GLY A 116 13.84 -13.27 9.72
C GLY A 116 12.89 -13.73 8.60
N ASN A 117 12.25 -14.88 8.82
CA ASN A 117 11.27 -15.50 7.91
C ASN A 117 9.82 -15.26 8.32
N THR A 118 9.57 -14.45 9.35
CA THR A 118 8.23 -14.03 9.74
C THR A 118 7.90 -12.68 9.11
N LEU A 119 6.76 -12.61 8.44
CA LEU A 119 6.15 -11.40 7.90
C LEU A 119 4.97 -11.04 8.79
N ASP A 120 5.11 -9.97 9.56
CA ASP A 120 4.07 -9.43 10.41
C ASP A 120 3.38 -8.25 9.71
N VAL A 121 2.06 -8.35 9.57
CA VAL A 121 1.19 -7.28 9.09
C VAL A 121 0.37 -6.74 10.25
N TYR A 122 0.39 -5.43 10.44
CA TYR A 122 -0.34 -4.74 11.49
C TYR A 122 -1.41 -3.86 10.85
N VAL A 123 -2.66 -4.09 11.20
CA VAL A 123 -3.82 -3.34 10.73
C VAL A 123 -4.36 -2.54 11.90
N TYR A 124 -4.36 -1.23 11.78
CA TYR A 124 -4.78 -0.30 12.83
C TYR A 124 -6.16 0.30 12.54
N TYR A 125 -6.85 0.77 13.57
CA TYR A 125 -7.99 1.69 13.39
C TYR A 125 -7.51 3.04 12.86
N ARG A 126 -8.30 3.66 11.97
CA ARG A 126 -8.22 5.08 11.65
C ARG A 126 -8.88 5.85 12.78
N ASP A 127 -8.26 6.97 13.17
CA ASP A 127 -8.77 7.91 14.17
C ASP A 127 -9.57 7.24 15.31
N ASN A 128 -8.85 6.58 16.19
CA ASN A 128 -9.38 5.88 17.36
C ASN A 128 -9.82 6.83 18.49
N ALA A 129 -10.27 8.06 18.18
CA ALA A 129 -10.82 8.98 19.18
C ALA A 129 -12.01 8.37 19.93
N TRP A 130 -12.91 7.67 19.23
CA TRP A 130 -14.06 6.98 19.83
C TRP A 130 -13.67 5.90 20.85
N LEU A 131 -12.47 5.32 20.76
CA LEU A 131 -11.94 4.37 21.74
C LEU A 131 -11.38 5.08 22.98
N ARG A 132 -10.74 6.24 22.79
CA ARG A 132 -10.04 6.96 23.86
C ARG A 132 -10.96 7.87 24.65
N ASP A 133 -11.90 8.51 23.97
CA ASP A 133 -12.86 9.45 24.55
C ASP A 133 -14.25 9.23 23.93
N PRO A 134 -14.93 8.13 24.32
CA PRO A 134 -16.22 7.76 23.73
C PRO A 134 -17.33 8.79 23.98
N GLU A 135 -17.23 9.59 25.04
CA GLU A 135 -18.22 10.62 25.36
C GLU A 135 -18.11 11.84 24.44
N SER A 136 -16.92 12.09 23.89
CA SER A 136 -16.66 13.19 22.96
C SER A 136 -17.06 12.91 21.52
N VAL A 137 -17.33 11.65 21.17
CA VAL A 137 -17.61 11.22 19.79
C VAL A 137 -18.99 10.58 19.68
N ALA A 138 -19.88 11.20 18.91
CA ALA A 138 -21.18 10.64 18.61
C ALA A 138 -21.09 9.66 17.43
N CYS A 139 -21.17 8.36 17.71
CA CYS A 139 -21.17 7.30 16.70
C CYS A 139 -22.59 6.97 16.22
N THR A 140 -22.74 6.65 14.93
CA THR A 140 -24.02 6.13 14.43
C THR A 140 -24.22 4.70 14.92
N MET A 141 -25.48 4.31 15.13
CA MET A 141 -25.86 2.94 15.47
C MET A 141 -26.10 2.09 14.21
N ALA A 142 -25.20 2.23 13.22
CA ALA A 142 -25.25 1.50 11.96
C ALA A 142 -24.09 0.51 11.88
N MET A 143 -24.34 -0.67 11.31
CA MET A 143 -23.28 -1.60 10.97
C MET A 143 -22.56 -1.10 9.72
N GLU A 144 -21.24 -1.00 9.78
CA GLU A 144 -20.41 -0.52 8.67
C GLU A 144 -19.48 -1.63 8.18
N PRO A 145 -19.73 -2.21 6.99
CA PRO A 145 -18.84 -3.22 6.41
C PRO A 145 -17.55 -2.58 5.89
N PHE A 146 -16.47 -3.34 5.91
CA PHE A 146 -15.20 -2.97 5.29
C PHE A 146 -14.59 -4.13 4.51
N GLU A 147 -13.89 -3.80 3.44
CA GLU A 147 -13.10 -4.73 2.63
C GLU A 147 -11.77 -4.06 2.25
N LEU A 148 -10.67 -4.80 2.32
CA LEU A 148 -9.34 -4.28 2.04
C LEU A 148 -8.38 -5.34 1.51
N ASP A 149 -7.66 -4.96 0.45
CA ASP A 149 -6.57 -5.76 -0.13
C ASP A 149 -5.20 -5.20 0.27
N ILE A 150 -4.39 -6.03 0.91
CA ILE A 150 -3.07 -5.69 1.43
C ILE A 150 -2.00 -6.38 0.59
N ALA A 151 -1.29 -5.63 -0.25
CA ALA A 151 -0.15 -6.14 -1.00
C ALA A 151 1.04 -6.41 -0.07
N LEU A 152 1.55 -7.63 -0.04
CA LEU A 152 2.68 -8.00 0.80
C LEU A 152 4.01 -7.62 0.17
N ASN A 153 4.90 -7.04 0.98
CA ASN A 153 6.27 -6.72 0.55
C ASN A 153 7.17 -7.96 0.57
N ILE A 154 7.01 -8.82 -0.46
CA ILE A 154 7.76 -10.07 -0.61
C ILE A 154 8.79 -10.05 -1.73
N HIS A 155 8.97 -8.91 -2.40
CA HIS A 155 9.99 -8.79 -3.45
C HIS A 155 11.41 -8.88 -2.85
N GLY A 156 12.31 -9.58 -3.53
CA GLY A 156 13.69 -9.76 -3.12
C GLY A 156 13.93 -10.82 -2.04
N LEU A 157 12.86 -11.38 -1.46
CA LEU A 157 12.96 -12.46 -0.47
C LEU A 157 13.69 -13.68 -1.07
N GLN A 158 14.50 -14.34 -0.24
CA GLN A 158 15.25 -15.53 -0.65
C GLN A 158 14.36 -16.76 -0.70
N ALA A 159 14.84 -17.83 -1.33
CA ALA A 159 14.19 -19.13 -1.24
C ALA A 159 14.08 -19.56 0.23
N GLY A 160 12.93 -20.11 0.62
CA GLY A 160 12.67 -20.52 1.99
C GLY A 160 11.19 -20.61 2.32
N GLU A 161 10.92 -21.09 3.54
CA GLU A 161 9.61 -21.07 4.15
C GLU A 161 9.42 -19.81 4.99
N TYR A 162 8.27 -19.18 4.84
CA TYR A 162 7.90 -17.94 5.51
C TYR A 162 6.58 -18.11 6.24
N GLU A 163 6.48 -17.49 7.41
CA GLU A 163 5.25 -17.38 8.18
C GLU A 163 4.63 -16.00 7.95
N LEU A 164 3.33 -15.96 7.71
CA LEU A 164 2.56 -14.73 7.58
C LEU A 164 1.64 -14.57 8.78
N ARG A 165 1.72 -13.42 9.44
CA ARG A 165 0.91 -13.06 10.61
C ARG A 165 0.17 -11.76 10.38
N VAL A 166 -1.06 -11.67 10.89
CA VAL A 166 -1.86 -10.44 10.93
C VAL A 166 -2.20 -10.13 12.37
N ASN A 167 -1.86 -8.93 12.85
CA ASN A 167 -2.07 -8.50 14.24
C ASN A 167 -1.57 -9.53 15.28
N GLY A 168 -0.44 -10.17 14.98
CA GLY A 168 0.19 -11.18 15.83
C GLY A 168 -0.41 -12.59 15.74
N GLN A 169 -1.50 -12.79 15.01
CA GLN A 169 -2.09 -14.12 14.76
C GLN A 169 -1.51 -14.73 13.49
N GLN A 170 -1.09 -16.00 13.55
CA GLN A 170 -0.61 -16.73 12.38
C GLN A 170 -1.77 -16.94 11.40
N LEU A 171 -1.62 -16.42 10.18
CA LEU A 171 -2.58 -16.60 9.09
C LEU A 171 -2.25 -17.87 8.29
N ARG A 172 -1.00 -17.98 7.82
CA ARG A 172 -0.52 -19.16 7.08
C ARG A 172 1.00 -19.17 6.93
N SER A 173 1.53 -20.30 6.48
CA SER A 173 2.89 -20.39 5.92
C SER A 173 2.85 -20.45 4.39
N PHE A 174 3.94 -20.03 3.76
CA PHE A 174 4.17 -20.18 2.31
C PHE A 174 5.64 -20.42 1.98
N VAL A 175 5.88 -21.04 0.82
CA VAL A 175 7.24 -21.37 0.36
C VAL A 175 7.56 -20.58 -0.91
N LEU A 176 8.76 -19.99 -0.91
CA LEU A 176 9.44 -19.50 -2.10
C LEU A 176 10.49 -20.54 -2.51
N ALA A 177 10.28 -21.18 -3.66
CA ALA A 177 11.20 -22.20 -4.17
C ALA A 177 12.54 -21.59 -4.65
N GLU A 178 12.51 -20.31 -5.02
CA GLU A 178 13.65 -19.54 -5.49
C GLU A 178 13.53 -18.09 -5.01
N LYS A 179 14.57 -17.29 -5.23
CA LYS A 179 14.57 -15.88 -4.84
C LYS A 179 13.45 -15.12 -5.58
N ASN A 180 12.64 -14.36 -4.85
CA ASN A 180 11.48 -13.66 -5.39
C ASN A 180 11.84 -12.35 -6.09
N VAL A 181 12.52 -12.43 -7.22
CA VAL A 181 12.90 -11.30 -8.08
C VAL A 181 12.47 -11.58 -9.51
N ALA A 182 12.37 -10.54 -10.33
CA ALA A 182 12.13 -10.73 -11.76
C ALA A 182 13.19 -11.69 -12.35
N PRO A 183 12.80 -12.65 -13.22
CA PRO A 183 13.74 -13.52 -13.90
C PRO A 183 14.81 -12.68 -14.59
N ARG A 184 16.06 -13.15 -14.58
CA ARG A 184 17.19 -12.49 -15.27
C ARG A 184 17.03 -12.40 -16.80
N GLN A 185 15.90 -12.85 -17.37
CA GLN A 185 15.66 -12.99 -18.80
C GLN A 185 15.31 -11.70 -19.56
N PHE A 186 15.39 -10.51 -18.94
CA PHE A 186 15.74 -9.33 -19.75
C PHE A 186 17.19 -9.38 -20.27
N GLY A 187 17.95 -10.41 -19.89
CA GLY A 187 19.13 -10.91 -20.59
C GLY A 187 18.80 -11.76 -21.81
N GLY A 188 17.92 -11.28 -22.70
CA GLY A 188 18.19 -11.53 -24.11
C GLY A 188 19.65 -11.14 -24.33
N GLN A 189 20.42 -11.94 -25.09
CA GLN A 189 21.77 -11.55 -25.52
C GLN A 189 21.79 -10.05 -25.69
N ARG A 190 22.71 -9.36 -25.02
CA ARG A 190 22.91 -7.92 -25.18
C ARG A 190 23.01 -7.68 -26.69
N ARG A 191 21.88 -7.41 -27.36
CA ARG A 191 21.86 -7.28 -28.81
C ARG A 191 22.68 -6.04 -29.00
N SER A 192 23.86 -6.21 -29.59
CA SER A 192 24.85 -5.17 -29.85
C SER A 192 24.34 -4.10 -30.83
N HIS A 193 23.02 -3.96 -30.97
CA HIS A 193 22.31 -3.15 -31.96
C HIS A 193 21.25 -2.21 -31.36
N CYS A 194 21.08 -2.17 -30.04
CA CYS A 194 20.37 -1.04 -29.43
C CYS A 194 21.42 0.03 -29.07
N GLN A 195 21.75 0.89 -30.04
CA GLN A 195 22.56 2.07 -29.75
C GLN A 195 21.70 3.13 -29.05
N TYR A 196 22.19 3.62 -27.92
CA TYR A 196 21.62 4.78 -27.27
C TYR A 196 21.98 6.02 -28.09
N GLU A 197 21.02 6.56 -28.85
CA GLU A 197 21.18 7.88 -29.47
C GLU A 197 20.40 8.92 -28.65
N PRO A 198 21.10 9.79 -27.88
CA PRO A 198 20.44 10.91 -27.24
C PRO A 198 19.99 11.90 -28.32
N ARG A 199 18.68 11.93 -28.63
CA ARG A 199 18.12 13.00 -29.47
C ARG A 199 18.25 14.33 -28.73
N ARG A 200 19.19 15.17 -29.18
CA ARG A 200 19.32 16.55 -28.69
C ARG A 200 18.02 17.31 -29.00
N GLY A 201 17.29 17.71 -27.96
CA GLY A 201 16.20 18.70 -28.07
C GLY A 201 14.83 18.27 -27.54
N ALA A 202 14.62 17.02 -27.16
CA ALA A 202 13.38 16.60 -26.49
C ALA A 202 13.77 15.92 -25.17
N GLY A 203 13.34 16.47 -24.03
CA GLY A 203 13.71 16.05 -22.67
C GLY A 203 13.25 14.64 -22.26
N TRP A 204 13.04 13.73 -23.22
CA TRP A 204 12.71 12.33 -23.00
C TRP A 204 13.56 11.47 -23.94
N SER A 205 14.34 10.56 -23.38
CA SER A 205 15.06 9.54 -24.14
C SER A 205 14.10 8.42 -24.54
N ALA A 206 13.92 8.21 -25.84
CA ALA A 206 13.20 7.07 -26.39
C ALA A 206 14.19 5.95 -26.75
N TYR A 207 13.84 4.71 -26.41
CA TYR A 207 14.51 3.53 -26.96
C TYR A 207 13.98 3.34 -28.39
N SER A 208 14.80 3.60 -29.41
CA SER A 208 14.49 3.19 -30.78
C SER A 208 15.37 2.00 -31.14
N CYS A 209 14.76 0.82 -31.30
CA CYS A 209 15.41 -0.31 -31.94
C CYS A 209 15.23 -0.14 -33.44
N SER A 210 16.32 0.15 -34.18
CA SER A 210 16.32 -0.07 -35.61
C SER A 210 16.37 -1.58 -35.82
N ASP A 211 15.21 -2.18 -36.06
CA ASP A 211 14.97 -3.02 -37.22
C ASP A 211 13.54 -3.55 -37.12
N ALA A 212 12.69 -2.97 -37.96
CA ALA A 212 11.38 -3.48 -38.24
C ALA A 212 11.53 -4.71 -39.14
N THR A 213 11.76 -5.88 -38.55
CA THR A 213 11.53 -7.17 -39.20
C THR A 213 11.33 -8.26 -38.14
N ASP A 214 10.13 -8.85 -38.21
CA ASP A 214 9.76 -10.20 -37.83
C ASP A 214 9.80 -10.58 -36.34
N ILE A 215 8.66 -10.32 -35.68
CA ILE A 215 8.15 -11.22 -34.64
C ILE A 215 7.44 -12.36 -35.39
N GLU A 216 8.13 -13.49 -35.62
CA GLU A 216 7.43 -14.76 -35.83
C GLU A 216 7.24 -15.42 -34.46
N LEU A 217 5.98 -15.67 -34.13
CA LEU A 217 5.58 -16.46 -32.96
C LEU A 217 5.48 -17.92 -33.40
N GLU A 218 6.32 -18.79 -32.82
CA GLU A 218 6.04 -20.23 -32.72
C GLU A 218 5.42 -20.55 -31.35
#